data_AF-A0AAU6I4X5-F1
#
_entry.id   AF-A0AAU6I4X5-F1
#
_cell.length_a   1.000
_cell.length_b   1.000
_cell.length_c   1.000
_cell.angle_alpha   90.00
_cell.angle_beta   90.00
_cell.angle_gamma   90.00
#
_symmetry.space_group_name_H-M   'P 1'
#
loop_
_entity.id
_entity.type
_entity.pdbx_description
1 polymer ?
#
loop_
_entity_poly.entity_id
_entity_poly.type
_entity_poly.pdbx_seq_one_letter_code
_entity_poly.pdbx_strand_id
1 'polypeptide(L)' 'MKRGYCFTATVTDLETGKRAQVSDTAHFDHVVSRADARTAIGNELSRQKRPGAEITITD' A
#
# COMPACT_ATOMS: atom_id res chain seq x y z
N MET A 1 -0.15 -17.17 10.40
CA MET A 1 0.05 -16.37 9.17
C MET A 1 -1.11 -15.38 9.06
N LYS A 2 -0.83 -14.07 9.04
CA LYS A 2 -1.87 -13.03 9.01
C LYS A 2 -2.43 -12.90 7.58
N ARG A 3 -3.75 -12.77 7.46
CA ARG A 3 -4.46 -12.52 6.19
C ARG A 3 -4.65 -11.02 5.90
N GLY A 4 -4.06 -10.17 6.74
CA GLY A 4 -4.12 -8.73 6.62
C GLY A 4 -2.77 -8.13 7.02
N TYR A 5 -2.34 -7.11 6.28
CA TYR A 5 -1.14 -6.35 6.55
C TYR A 5 -1.51 -4.88 6.70
N CYS A 6 -1.32 -4.34 7.90
CA CYS A 6 -1.36 -2.90 8.10
C CYS A 6 -0.16 -2.28 7.39
N PHE A 7 -0.37 -1.22 6.65
CA PHE A 7 0.70 -0.50 5.99
C PHE A 7 0.48 1.00 6.08
N THR A 8 1.58 1.72 5.97
CA THR A 8 1.60 3.15 5.78
C THR A 8 2.34 3.46 4.49
N ALA A 9 1.76 4.30 3.64
CA ALA A 9 2.32 4.67 2.35
C ALA A 9 2.24 6.19 2.14
N THR A 10 3.24 6.75 1.48
CA THR A 10 3.20 8.14 1.02
C THR A 10 2.63 8.15 -0.39
N VAL A 11 1.34 8.46 -0.53
CA VAL A 11 0.69 8.56 -1.85
C VAL A 11 0.92 9.95 -2.42
N THR A 12 1.25 10.01 -3.71
CA THR A 12 1.22 11.26 -4.47
C THR A 12 -0.06 11.29 -5.29
N ASP A 13 -0.93 12.26 -5.02
CA ASP A 13 -2.11 12.50 -5.83
C ASP A 13 -1.67 13.16 -7.14
N LEU A 14 -1.86 12.46 -8.26
CA LEU A 14 -1.39 12.95 -9.57
C LEU A 14 -2.23 14.11 -10.11
N GLU A 15 -3.44 14.32 -9.61
CA GLU A 15 -4.31 15.41 -10.05
C GLU A 15 -3.93 16.74 -9.38
N THR A 16 -3.54 16.70 -8.12
CA THR A 16 -3.20 17.89 -7.32
C THR A 16 -1.70 18.06 -7.07
N GLY A 17 -0.89 17.03 -7.36
CA GLY A 17 0.53 16.96 -7.05
C GLY A 17 0.85 16.84 -5.56
N LYS A 18 -0.17 16.69 -4.70
CA LYS A 18 0.01 16.66 -3.25
C LYS A 18 0.47 15.28 -2.78
N ARG A 19 1.41 15.27 -1.83
CA ARG A 19 1.83 14.07 -1.12
C ARG A 19 1.09 13.98 0.20
N ALA A 20 0.53 12.82 0.49
CA ALA A 20 -0.13 12.53 1.75
C ALA A 20 0.32 11.16 2.26
N GLN A 21 0.49 11.05 3.56
CA GLN A 21 0.72 9.77 4.20
C GLN A 21 -0.65 9.15 4.50
N VAL A 22 -0.84 7.91 4.05
CA VAL A 22 -2.05 7.13 4.30
C VAL A 22 -1.68 5.87 5.06
N SER A 23 -2.53 5.49 6.00
CA SER A 23 -2.43 4.23 6.74
C SER A 23 -3.66 3.40 6.45
N ASP A 24 -3.47 2.17 6.00
CA ASP A 24 -4.56 1.29 5.58
C ASP A 24 -4.20 -0.17 5.89
N THR A 25 -5.14 -1.09 5.67
CA THR A 25 -4.96 -2.53 5.89
C THR A 25 -5.25 -3.29 4.60
N ALA A 26 -4.21 -3.90 4.03
CA ALA A 26 -4.34 -4.75 2.86
C ALA A 26 -4.77 -6.16 3.27
N HIS A 27 -5.94 -6.59 2.80
CA HIS A 27 -6.48 -7.93 3.03
C HIS A 27 -6.12 -8.84 1.85
N PHE A 28 -5.71 -10.07 2.17
CA PHE A 28 -5.33 -11.08 1.19
C PHE A 28 -6.12 -12.36 1.43
N ASP A 29 -6.71 -12.92 0.37
CA ASP A 29 -7.46 -14.19 0.43
C ASP A 29 -6.56 -15.40 0.70
N HIS A 30 -5.25 -15.25 0.50
CA HIS A 30 -4.23 -16.28 0.74
C HIS A 30 -3.07 -15.71 1.55
N VAL A 31 -2.23 -16.60 2.09
CA VAL A 31 -1.01 -16.18 2.78
C VAL A 31 -0.02 -15.62 1.76
N VAL A 32 0.38 -14.38 1.97
CA VAL A 32 1.42 -13.70 1.17
C VAL A 32 2.61 -13.35 2.04
N SER A 33 3.80 -13.23 1.44
CA SER A 33 4.96 -12.71 2.15
C SER A 33 4.86 -11.18 2.28
N ARG A 34 5.60 -10.58 3.22
CA ARG A 34 5.66 -9.11 3.34
C ARG A 34 6.13 -8.42 2.04
N ALA A 35 7.04 -9.04 1.30
CA ALA A 35 7.52 -8.51 0.02
C ALA A 35 6.43 -8.52 -1.07
N ASP A 36 5.66 -9.61 -1.14
CA ASP A 36 4.53 -9.73 -2.07
C ASP A 36 3.42 -8.76 -1.68
N ALA A 37 3.11 -8.64 -0.39
CA ALA A 37 2.13 -7.69 0.12
C ALA A 37 2.51 -6.25 -0.26
N ARG A 38 3.79 -5.86 -0.06
CA ARG A 38 4.28 -4.52 -0.45
C ARG A 38 4.14 -4.26 -1.94
N THR A 39 4.43 -5.26 -2.77
CA THR A 39 4.29 -5.16 -4.23
C THR A 39 2.82 -5.02 -4.64
N ALA A 40 1.94 -5.83 -4.05
CA ALA A 40 0.51 -5.79 -4.30
C ALA A 40 -0.09 -4.43 -3.89
N ILE A 41 0.25 -3.93 -2.70
CA ILE A 41 -0.17 -2.61 -2.22
C ILE A 41 0.30 -1.50 -3.17
N GLY A 42 1.56 -1.53 -3.62
CA GLY A 42 2.09 -0.51 -4.54
C GLY A 42 1.42 -0.53 -5.91
N ASN A 43 1.11 -1.72 -6.43
CA ASN A 43 0.37 -1.88 -7.67
C ASN A 43 -1.06 -1.35 -7.55
N GLU A 44 -1.74 -1.63 -6.43
CA GLU A 44 -3.11 -1.17 -6.18
C GLU A 44 -3.17 0.37 -6.05
N LEU A 45 -2.26 0.96 -5.28
CA LEU A 45 -2.13 2.43 -5.16
C LEU A 45 -1.88 3.09 -6.52
N SER A 46 -1.05 2.48 -7.36
CA SER A 46 -0.80 2.97 -8.72
C SER A 46 -2.05 2.91 -9.60
N ARG A 47 -2.88 1.85 -9.49
CA ARG A 47 -4.17 1.73 -10.22
C ARG A 47 -5.16 2.82 -9.80
N GLN A 48 -5.10 3.25 -8.55
CA GLN A 48 -5.93 4.33 -8.01
C GLN A 48 -5.44 5.73 -8.40
N LYS A 49 -4.50 5.85 -9.37
CA LYS A 49 -3.83 7.11 -9.76
C LYS A 49 -3.13 7.83 -8.60
N ARG A 50 -2.78 7.07 -7.57
CA ARG A 50 -2.13 7.54 -6.34
C ARG A 50 -0.86 6.73 -6.10
N PRO A 51 0.16 6.82 -6.96
CA PRO A 51 1.39 6.05 -6.80
C PRO A 51 1.92 6.22 -5.37
N GLY A 52 1.97 5.09 -4.66
CA GLY A 52 2.46 5.01 -3.29
C GLY A 52 3.98 4.84 -3.28
N ALA A 53 4.67 5.81 -2.70
CA ALA A 53 6.07 5.71 -2.33
C ALA A 53 6.21 5.27 -0.86
N GLU A 54 7.36 4.70 -0.52
CA GLU A 54 7.74 4.43 0.89
C GLU A 54 6.76 3.52 1.66
N ILE A 55 6.14 2.56 0.97
CA ILE A 55 5.19 1.61 1.55
C ILE A 55 5.90 0.79 2.64
N THR A 56 5.47 0.99 3.87
CA THR A 56 5.98 0.33 5.07
C THR A 56 4.88 -0.51 5.70
N ILE A 57 5.10 -1.81 5.82
CA ILE A 57 4.18 -2.71 6.54
C ILE A 57 4.47 -2.59 8.03
N THR A 58 3.44 -2.27 8.82
CA THR A 58 3.55 -1.97 10.25
C THR A 58 3.14 -3.13 11.16
N ASP A 59 2.50 -4.18 10.62
CA ASP A 59 2.01 -5.33 11.41
C ASP A 59 2.10 -6.69 10.68
#